data_AF-E4N3F7-F1
#
_entry.id   AF-E4N3F7-F1
#
_cell.length_a   1.000
_cell.length_b   1.000
_cell.length_c   1.000
_cell.angle_alpha   90.00
_cell.angle_beta   90.00
_cell.angle_gamma   90.00
#
_symmetry.space_group_name_H-M   'P 1'
#
loop_
_entity.id
_entity.type
_entity.pdbx_description
1 polymer ?
#
loop_
_entity_poly.entity_id
_entity_poly.type
_entity_poly.pdbx_seq_one_letter_code
_entity_poly.pdbx_strand_id
1 'polypeptide(L)'
;MSDADERHDVPMITSRLRSGLAAALTALGTLAFVAAPATATPLPQKAVASSRTIAEPHCGGEWVDYRDSSETRRMKSWLCLYDSGDGKVYPTLWTECGWWKIIGWAAPPNGCRIWEPSYYEITFPDGSKTKDATFPGASGSDKAATNGGSYACQSGPWKLWSYYGVEMKDVLGNWGSAVSATHEVTIDVSCP
;
A
#
# COMPACT_ATOMS: atom_id res chain seq x y z
N MET A 1 -10.94 25.97 45.25
CA MET A 1 -11.18 24.95 44.22
C MET A 1 -10.85 25.63 42.90
N SER A 2 -9.60 25.99 42.62
CA SER A 2 -8.33 25.22 42.65
C SER A 2 -8.35 24.04 41.68
N ASP A 3 -7.22 23.92 40.97
CA ASP A 3 -6.84 23.02 39.85
C ASP A 3 -7.30 23.49 38.47
N ALA A 4 -6.47 24.13 37.60
CA ALA A 4 -5.09 23.89 37.13
C ALA A 4 -4.95 22.63 36.26
N ASP A 5 -4.65 22.82 34.96
CA ASP A 5 -3.76 22.00 34.10
C ASP A 5 -3.72 22.66 32.69
N GLU A 6 -2.75 23.54 32.40
CA GLU A 6 -1.41 23.24 31.85
C GLU A 6 -1.44 22.94 30.33
N ARG A 7 -1.33 23.99 29.52
CA ARG A 7 -0.99 23.88 28.10
C ARG A 7 0.53 23.91 27.99
N HIS A 8 1.12 22.77 27.64
CA HIS A 8 2.51 22.70 27.23
C HIS A 8 2.66 23.10 25.76
N ASP A 9 3.19 24.31 25.56
CA ASP A 9 3.84 24.72 24.32
C ASP A 9 5.11 23.88 24.12
N VAL A 10 5.17 23.12 23.02
CA VAL A 10 6.38 22.43 22.59
C VAL A 10 7.10 23.28 21.52
N PRO A 11 8.40 23.59 21.68
CA PRO A 11 9.11 24.49 20.78
C PRO A 11 9.43 23.86 19.42
N MET A 12 9.25 24.66 18.38
CA MET A 12 9.71 24.38 17.02
C MET A 12 11.25 24.44 16.99
N ILE A 13 11.92 23.29 17.05
CA ILE A 13 13.37 23.20 16.89
C ILE A 13 13.72 23.36 15.41
N THR A 14 14.35 24.48 15.13
CA THR A 14 15.09 24.78 13.91
C THR A 14 16.33 23.91 13.83
N SER A 15 16.55 23.21 12.71
CA SER A 15 17.85 22.63 12.39
C SER A 15 18.29 23.05 10.99
N ARG A 16 19.48 23.65 10.99
CA ARG A 16 20.20 24.24 9.87
C ARG A 16 20.90 23.13 9.08
N LEU A 17 20.76 23.12 7.76
CA LEU A 17 21.78 22.53 6.89
C LEU A 17 22.61 23.66 6.26
N ARG A 18 23.82 23.82 6.79
CA ARG A 18 24.90 24.59 6.20
C ARG A 18 25.92 23.62 5.61
N SER A 19 26.33 23.96 4.39
CA SER A 19 27.70 23.85 3.87
C SER A 19 28.26 22.47 3.50
N GLY A 20 28.48 22.29 2.19
CA GLY A 20 29.53 21.44 1.62
C GLY A 20 29.90 22.02 0.25
N LEU A 21 30.81 22.99 0.17
CA LEU A 21 32.24 22.83 -0.09
C LEU A 21 32.55 22.04 -1.38
N ALA A 22 32.91 22.76 -2.43
CA ALA A 22 33.73 22.23 -3.52
C ALA A 22 34.60 23.38 -4.06
N ALA A 23 35.89 23.35 -3.70
CA ALA A 23 36.92 24.10 -4.38
C ALA A 23 38.05 23.12 -4.70
N ALA A 24 38.34 23.02 -5.99
CA ALA A 24 39.43 22.26 -6.57
C ALA A 24 40.79 22.85 -6.19
N LEU A 25 41.84 22.03 -6.19
CA LEU A 25 43.11 22.33 -6.85
C LEU A 25 44.07 21.11 -6.87
N THR A 26 44.49 20.83 -8.09
CA THR A 26 45.71 20.19 -8.62
C THR A 26 46.83 19.71 -7.68
N ALA A 27 47.47 18.60 -8.04
CA ALA A 27 48.89 18.58 -8.43
C ALA A 27 49.30 17.24 -9.07
N LEU A 28 50.06 17.33 -10.17
CA LEU A 28 50.78 16.24 -10.82
C LEU A 28 51.94 15.73 -9.95
N GLY A 29 52.22 14.43 -10.06
CA GLY A 29 53.47 13.83 -9.60
C GLY A 29 53.67 12.45 -10.22
N THR A 30 54.38 12.39 -11.34
CA THR A 30 54.86 11.16 -11.99
C THR A 30 56.03 10.56 -11.21
N LEU A 31 55.96 9.27 -10.90
CA LEU A 31 57.13 8.39 -10.72
C LEU A 31 56.75 6.95 -11.10
N ALA A 32 57.50 6.38 -12.03
CA ALA A 32 57.37 5.01 -12.50
C ALA A 32 57.99 4.04 -11.49
N PHE A 33 57.28 2.96 -11.19
CA PHE A 33 57.82 1.75 -10.56
C PHE A 33 57.31 0.52 -11.32
N VAL A 34 58.24 -0.32 -11.73
CA VAL A 34 58.03 -1.62 -12.38
C VAL A 34 57.62 -2.63 -11.30
N ALA A 35 56.50 -3.34 -11.47
CA ALA A 35 56.16 -4.53 -10.68
C ALA A 35 55.23 -5.49 -11.45
N ALA A 36 55.43 -6.77 -11.20
CA ALA A 36 54.94 -8.00 -11.84
C ALA A 36 53.44 -8.08 -12.21
N PRO A 37 53.03 -9.01 -13.12
CA PRO A 37 51.63 -9.30 -13.38
C PRO A 37 51.03 -10.00 -12.15
N ALA A 38 50.49 -9.21 -11.24
CA ALA A 38 49.59 -9.70 -10.20
C ALA A 38 48.23 -9.96 -10.85
N THR A 39 47.79 -11.20 -10.78
CA THR A 39 46.44 -11.65 -11.08
C THR A 39 45.44 -10.70 -10.42
N ALA A 40 44.67 -9.97 -11.22
CA ALA A 40 43.64 -9.08 -10.74
C ALA A 40 42.57 -9.89 -9.99
N THR A 41 42.59 -9.84 -8.67
CA THR A 41 41.43 -10.15 -7.86
C THR A 41 40.36 -9.12 -8.20
N PRO A 42 39.17 -9.51 -8.70
CA PRO A 42 38.10 -8.55 -8.88
C PRO A 42 37.76 -7.94 -7.52
N LEU A 43 37.79 -6.61 -7.44
CA LEU A 43 37.20 -5.87 -6.32
C LEU A 43 35.77 -6.37 -6.10
N PRO A 44 35.31 -6.54 -4.85
CA PRO A 44 33.91 -6.86 -4.60
C PRO A 44 33.07 -5.71 -5.16
N GLN A 45 32.43 -5.94 -6.32
CA GLN A 45 31.36 -5.09 -6.79
C GLN A 45 30.32 -5.09 -5.69
N LYS A 46 30.18 -3.95 -5.02
CA LYS A 46 29.05 -3.67 -4.15
C LYS A 46 27.82 -3.93 -5.01
N ALA A 47 27.12 -5.03 -4.72
CA ALA A 47 25.92 -5.43 -5.44
C ALA A 47 25.00 -4.21 -5.43
N VAL A 48 24.79 -3.63 -6.61
CA VAL A 48 23.72 -2.67 -6.81
C VAL A 48 22.47 -3.47 -6.48
N ALA A 49 21.81 -3.13 -5.37
CA ALA A 49 20.54 -3.74 -5.00
C ALA A 49 19.64 -3.60 -6.23
N SER A 50 19.39 -4.73 -6.89
CA SER A 50 18.53 -4.76 -8.07
C SER A 50 17.20 -4.16 -7.61
N SER A 51 16.81 -3.02 -8.17
CA SER A 51 15.48 -2.47 -7.94
C SER A 51 14.49 -3.54 -8.41
N ARG A 52 13.87 -4.24 -7.47
CA ARG A 52 12.96 -5.34 -7.78
C ARG A 52 11.84 -4.78 -8.62
N THR A 53 11.58 -5.41 -9.76
CA THR A 53 10.35 -5.16 -10.52
C THR A 53 9.19 -5.46 -9.57
N ILE A 54 8.34 -4.46 -9.32
CA ILE A 54 7.13 -4.55 -8.48
C ILE A 54 6.46 -5.90 -8.74
N ALA A 55 6.33 -6.75 -7.70
CA ALA A 55 5.60 -7.99 -7.84
C ALA A 55 4.12 -7.66 -8.07
N GLU A 56 3.45 -8.38 -8.97
CA GLU A 56 2.01 -8.24 -9.14
C GLU A 56 1.30 -8.38 -7.77
N PRO A 57 0.30 -7.56 -7.46
CA PRO A 57 -0.37 -7.61 -6.18
C PRO A 57 -0.94 -9.02 -5.95
N HIS A 58 -0.58 -9.62 -4.82
CA HIS A 58 -1.07 -10.93 -4.46
C HIS A 58 -2.49 -10.78 -3.92
N CYS A 59 -3.48 -10.91 -4.79
CA CYS A 59 -4.89 -10.76 -4.45
C CYS A 59 -5.53 -12.10 -4.08
N GLY A 60 -6.46 -12.05 -3.14
CA GLY A 60 -7.41 -13.12 -2.91
C GLY A 60 -8.41 -13.30 -4.03
N GLY A 61 -9.43 -14.12 -3.75
CA GLY A 61 -10.57 -14.27 -4.66
C GLY A 61 -11.29 -12.94 -4.92
N GLU A 62 -11.92 -12.85 -6.08
CA GLU A 62 -12.90 -11.80 -6.37
C GLU A 62 -14.18 -12.10 -5.59
N TRP A 63 -14.69 -11.13 -4.85
CA TRP A 63 -16.05 -11.20 -4.30
C TRP A 63 -16.94 -10.23 -5.04
N VAL A 64 -18.19 -10.63 -5.23
CA VAL A 64 -19.17 -9.89 -6.01
C VAL A 64 -20.43 -9.76 -5.19
N ASP A 65 -20.66 -8.57 -4.66
CA ASP A 65 -21.83 -8.25 -3.86
C ASP A 65 -22.83 -7.42 -4.67
N TYR A 66 -24.11 -7.67 -4.41
CA TYR A 66 -25.21 -6.92 -5.00
C TYR A 66 -25.97 -6.20 -3.90
N ARG A 67 -26.29 -4.92 -4.13
CA ARG A 67 -27.08 -4.15 -3.15
C ARG A 67 -28.54 -4.62 -3.08
N ASP A 68 -29.10 -4.96 -4.22
CA ASP A 68 -30.52 -5.27 -4.36
C ASP A 68 -30.72 -6.61 -5.07
N SER A 69 -31.90 -7.20 -4.83
CA SER A 69 -32.31 -8.45 -5.47
C SER A 69 -32.51 -8.34 -6.98
N SER A 70 -32.47 -7.11 -7.52
CA SER A 70 -32.53 -6.89 -8.97
C SER A 70 -31.18 -7.06 -9.65
N GLU A 71 -30.10 -7.20 -8.88
CA GLU A 71 -28.72 -7.33 -9.37
C GLU A 71 -28.36 -6.23 -10.38
N THR A 72 -28.91 -5.02 -10.22
CA THR A 72 -28.63 -3.89 -11.14
C THR A 72 -27.45 -3.04 -10.70
N ARG A 73 -26.99 -3.25 -9.46
CA ARG A 73 -25.85 -2.57 -8.84
C ARG A 73 -24.93 -3.60 -8.22
N ARG A 74 -23.71 -3.67 -8.74
CA ARG A 74 -22.69 -4.63 -8.33
C ARG A 74 -21.52 -3.92 -7.69
N MET A 75 -20.94 -4.53 -6.68
CA MET A 75 -19.68 -4.12 -6.07
C MET A 75 -18.77 -5.34 -6.08
N LYS A 76 -17.68 -5.25 -6.80
CA LYS A 76 -16.60 -6.22 -6.74
C LYS A 76 -15.56 -5.75 -5.74
N SER A 77 -14.92 -6.69 -5.07
CA SER A 77 -13.85 -6.40 -4.13
C SER A 77 -12.76 -7.46 -4.18
N TRP A 78 -11.56 -7.03 -3.83
CA TRP A 78 -10.38 -7.88 -3.67
C TRP A 78 -9.59 -7.40 -2.46
N LEU A 79 -9.13 -8.35 -1.67
CA LEU A 79 -8.15 -8.13 -0.62
C LEU A 79 -6.81 -8.61 -1.15
N CYS A 80 -5.83 -7.71 -1.17
CA CYS A 80 -4.53 -7.98 -1.76
C CYS A 80 -3.42 -7.65 -0.77
N LEU A 81 -2.24 -8.25 -1.02
CA LEU A 81 -0.98 -7.85 -0.43
C LEU A 81 -0.07 -7.36 -1.56
N TYR A 82 0.23 -6.06 -1.56
CA TYR A 82 1.09 -5.42 -2.53
C TYR A 82 2.53 -5.36 -1.99
N ASP A 83 3.49 -5.92 -2.72
CA ASP A 83 4.91 -5.78 -2.44
C ASP A 83 5.50 -4.66 -3.31
N SER A 84 5.89 -3.57 -2.66
CA SER A 84 6.38 -2.39 -3.37
C SER A 84 7.85 -2.50 -3.82
N GLY A 85 8.53 -3.60 -3.45
CA GLY A 85 9.95 -3.82 -3.69
C GLY A 85 10.88 -3.13 -2.68
N ASP A 86 10.32 -2.42 -1.69
CA ASP A 86 11.05 -1.75 -0.61
C ASP A 86 11.30 -2.64 0.62
N GLY A 87 11.02 -3.94 0.51
CA GLY A 87 11.07 -4.89 1.61
C GLY A 87 9.83 -4.85 2.52
N LYS A 88 8.77 -4.16 2.11
CA LYS A 88 7.49 -4.12 2.81
C LYS A 88 6.34 -4.62 1.97
N VAL A 89 5.31 -5.05 2.67
CA VAL A 89 4.03 -5.49 2.13
C VAL A 89 2.93 -4.60 2.65
N TYR A 90 1.99 -4.26 1.76
CA TYR A 90 0.87 -3.37 2.02
C TYR A 90 -0.42 -4.16 1.80
N PRO A 91 -1.23 -4.44 2.84
CA PRO A 91 -2.62 -4.81 2.62
C PRO A 91 -3.30 -3.73 1.79
N THR A 92 -4.05 -4.15 0.79
CA THR A 92 -4.79 -3.26 -0.10
C THR A 92 -6.19 -3.81 -0.29
N LEU A 93 -7.18 -2.95 -0.08
CA LEU A 93 -8.55 -3.21 -0.49
C LEU A 93 -8.79 -2.53 -1.84
N TRP A 94 -9.12 -3.34 -2.84
CA TRP A 94 -9.54 -2.88 -4.17
C TRP A 94 -11.03 -3.11 -4.32
N THR A 95 -11.70 -2.17 -4.99
CA THR A 95 -13.12 -2.28 -5.30
C THR A 95 -13.43 -1.81 -6.71
N GLU A 96 -14.46 -2.38 -7.31
CA GLU A 96 -15.03 -1.95 -8.58
C GLU A 96 -16.56 -1.91 -8.47
N CYS A 97 -17.14 -0.73 -8.65
CA CYS A 97 -18.59 -0.55 -8.71
C CYS A 97 -19.08 -0.66 -10.16
N GLY A 98 -20.23 -1.31 -10.34
CA GLY A 98 -20.87 -1.48 -11.65
C GLY A 98 -22.37 -1.25 -11.60
N TRP A 99 -22.90 -0.63 -12.65
CA TRP A 99 -24.32 -0.48 -12.93
C TRP A 99 -24.70 -1.31 -14.14
N TRP A 100 -25.78 -2.07 -14.02
CA TRP A 100 -26.34 -2.77 -15.15
C TRP A 100 -27.04 -1.78 -16.07
N LYS A 101 -26.60 -1.74 -17.34
CA LYS A 101 -27.25 -1.01 -18.43
C LYS A 101 -27.80 -2.03 -19.43
N ILE A 102 -28.60 -1.56 -20.39
CA ILE A 102 -29.24 -2.40 -21.43
C ILE A 102 -28.21 -3.30 -22.16
N ILE A 103 -26.96 -2.84 -22.29
CA ILE A 103 -25.88 -3.53 -23.03
C ILE A 103 -24.77 -4.11 -22.12
N GLY A 104 -24.98 -4.19 -20.80
CA GLY A 104 -24.05 -4.79 -19.85
C GLY A 104 -23.62 -3.88 -18.69
N TRP A 105 -22.61 -4.34 -17.94
CA TRP A 105 -22.05 -3.60 -16.81
C TRP A 105 -21.26 -2.37 -17.26
N ALA A 106 -21.53 -1.23 -16.61
CA ALA A 106 -20.81 0.00 -16.84
C ALA A 106 -20.46 0.71 -15.53
N ALA A 107 -19.50 1.61 -15.59
CA ALA A 107 -19.17 2.52 -14.50
C ALA A 107 -20.43 3.22 -13.97
N PRO A 108 -20.57 3.38 -12.63
CA PRO A 108 -21.58 4.26 -12.07
C PRO A 108 -21.33 5.69 -12.56
N PRO A 109 -22.40 6.45 -12.86
CA PRO A 109 -22.25 7.76 -13.49
C PRO A 109 -21.51 8.78 -12.63
N ASN A 110 -21.57 8.66 -11.31
CA ASN A 110 -21.12 9.71 -10.41
C ASN A 110 -20.05 9.29 -9.39
N GLY A 111 -19.64 8.02 -9.36
CA GLY A 111 -18.52 7.57 -8.54
C GLY A 111 -18.79 6.35 -7.66
N CYS A 112 -17.70 5.82 -7.13
CA CYS A 112 -17.58 4.70 -6.19
C CYS A 112 -16.60 5.10 -5.07
N ARG A 113 -16.80 4.59 -3.86
CA ARG A 113 -15.87 4.78 -2.74
C ARG A 113 -15.80 3.56 -1.84
N ILE A 114 -14.65 3.41 -1.21
CA ILE A 114 -14.48 2.66 0.04
C ILE A 114 -14.82 3.64 1.16
N TRP A 115 -15.83 3.33 1.97
CA TRP A 115 -16.32 4.20 3.03
C TRP A 115 -15.98 3.65 4.42
N GLU A 116 -16.00 4.55 5.41
CA GLU A 116 -15.45 4.32 6.73
C GLU A 116 -16.48 3.89 7.78
N PRO A 117 -16.05 3.12 8.80
CA PRO A 117 -14.71 2.54 8.91
C PRO A 117 -14.63 1.15 8.24
N SER A 118 -13.61 0.98 7.40
CA SER A 118 -13.19 -0.32 6.87
C SER A 118 -11.97 -0.79 7.66
N TYR A 119 -12.03 -1.98 8.25
CA TYR A 119 -11.05 -2.54 9.16
C TYR A 119 -10.40 -3.78 8.58
N TYR A 120 -9.18 -4.07 9.03
CA TYR A 120 -8.52 -5.32 8.71
C TYR A 120 -7.64 -5.83 9.84
N GLU A 121 -7.47 -7.15 9.87
CA GLU A 121 -6.53 -7.85 10.71
C GLU A 121 -5.62 -8.72 9.85
N ILE A 122 -4.34 -8.74 10.20
CA ILE A 122 -3.34 -9.61 9.58
C ILE A 122 -2.89 -10.64 10.60
N THR A 123 -2.84 -11.90 10.20
CA THR A 123 -1.98 -12.91 10.81
C THR A 123 -0.73 -13.06 9.94
N PHE A 124 0.42 -12.73 10.51
CA PHE A 124 1.73 -12.83 9.86
C PHE A 124 2.16 -14.31 9.73
N PRO A 125 3.13 -14.62 8.85
CA PRO A 125 3.68 -15.98 8.74
C PRO A 125 4.25 -16.54 10.05
N ASP A 126 4.78 -15.68 10.92
CA ASP A 126 5.25 -16.04 12.26
C ASP A 126 4.12 -16.35 13.27
N GLY A 127 2.85 -16.19 12.86
CA GLY A 127 1.65 -16.43 13.67
C GLY A 127 1.24 -15.25 14.55
N SER A 128 2.02 -14.16 14.61
CA SER A 128 1.62 -12.94 15.28
C SER A 128 0.46 -12.27 14.55
N LYS A 129 -0.25 -11.35 15.23
CA LYS A 129 -1.42 -10.67 14.69
C LYS A 129 -1.41 -9.17 14.95
N THR A 130 -1.94 -8.41 14.00
CA THR A 130 -2.27 -6.99 14.23
C THR A 130 -3.59 -6.87 15.01
N LYS A 131 -3.81 -5.74 15.67
CA LYS A 131 -5.12 -5.34 16.18
C LYS A 131 -5.53 -4.01 15.56
N ASP A 132 -6.81 -3.90 15.21
CA ASP A 132 -7.50 -2.64 14.91
C ASP A 132 -6.85 -1.76 13.82
N ALA A 133 -6.38 -2.35 12.72
CA ALA A 133 -5.88 -1.59 11.59
C ALA A 133 -7.01 -1.18 10.63
N THR A 134 -6.86 -0.05 9.95
CA THR A 134 -7.89 0.52 9.09
C THR A 134 -7.40 0.69 7.66
N PHE A 135 -8.33 0.43 6.73
CA PHE A 135 -8.21 0.92 5.37
C PHE A 135 -8.72 2.37 5.33
N PRO A 136 -7.89 3.35 4.92
CA PRO A 136 -8.37 4.71 4.78
C PRO A 136 -9.42 4.78 3.66
N GLY A 137 -10.40 5.68 3.79
CA GLY A 137 -11.38 5.89 2.72
C GLY A 137 -10.73 6.29 1.39
N ALA A 138 -11.25 5.78 0.29
CA ALA A 138 -10.78 6.09 -1.07
C ALA A 138 -11.96 6.21 -2.03
N SER A 139 -11.82 6.99 -3.09
CA SER A 139 -12.89 7.20 -4.08
C SER A 139 -12.36 7.25 -5.51
N GLY A 140 -13.19 6.87 -6.47
CA GLY A 140 -12.92 6.98 -7.91
C GLY A 140 -14.20 6.91 -8.73
N SER A 141 -14.07 6.87 -10.06
CA SER A 141 -15.20 6.80 -10.99
C SER A 141 -15.97 5.48 -10.84
N ASP A 142 -15.25 4.38 -11.01
CA ASP A 142 -15.76 3.01 -11.03
C ASP A 142 -14.89 2.08 -10.21
N LYS A 143 -13.67 2.50 -9.86
CA LYS A 143 -12.75 1.75 -9.01
C LYS A 143 -12.28 2.63 -7.87
N ALA A 144 -12.10 2.02 -6.70
CA ALA A 144 -11.41 2.65 -5.59
C ALA A 144 -10.43 1.62 -5.01
N ALA A 145 -9.25 2.08 -4.61
CA ALA A 145 -8.24 1.25 -3.98
C ALA A 145 -7.62 2.02 -2.84
N THR A 146 -7.31 1.31 -1.76
CA THR A 146 -6.71 1.92 -0.58
C THR A 146 -5.74 0.96 0.08
N ASN A 147 -4.55 1.47 0.38
CA ASN A 147 -3.54 0.73 1.12
C ASN A 147 -3.74 0.96 2.62
N GLY A 148 -3.67 -0.10 3.40
CA GLY A 148 -3.56 -0.03 4.85
C GLY A 148 -2.14 0.38 5.28
N GLY A 149 -1.76 -0.05 6.47
CA GLY A 149 -0.41 0.09 7.00
C GLY A 149 0.64 -0.64 6.17
N SER A 150 1.92 -0.47 6.53
CA SER A 150 3.04 -1.15 5.90
C SER A 150 3.68 -2.13 6.89
N TYR A 151 3.97 -3.35 6.44
CA TYR A 151 4.58 -4.38 7.28
C TYR A 151 5.86 -4.91 6.66
N ALA A 152 6.82 -5.32 7.48
CA ALA A 152 8.03 -5.95 6.98
C ALA A 152 7.66 -7.24 6.22
N CYS A 153 8.27 -7.43 5.04
CA CYS A 153 8.02 -8.61 4.23
C CYS A 153 8.54 -9.85 4.98
N GLN A 154 7.65 -10.84 5.14
CA GLN A 154 7.98 -12.18 5.62
C GLN A 154 7.51 -13.19 4.58
N SER A 155 8.38 -14.10 4.15
CA SER A 155 7.98 -15.16 3.22
C SER A 155 7.05 -16.17 3.91
N GLY A 156 6.02 -16.62 3.21
CA GLY A 156 5.07 -17.62 3.71
C GLY A 156 3.61 -17.14 3.65
N PRO A 157 2.70 -17.86 4.33
CA PRO A 157 1.28 -17.58 4.27
C PRO A 157 0.91 -16.41 5.20
N TRP A 158 0.31 -15.38 4.60
CA TRP A 158 -0.32 -14.27 5.32
C TRP A 158 -1.83 -14.47 5.33
N LYS A 159 -2.48 -14.33 6.49
CA LYS A 159 -3.95 -14.27 6.53
C LYS A 159 -4.39 -12.83 6.68
N LEU A 160 -5.25 -12.38 5.78
CA LEU A 160 -5.84 -11.06 5.81
C LEU A 160 -7.35 -11.22 5.98
N TRP A 161 -7.85 -10.78 7.13
CA TRP A 161 -9.28 -10.63 7.39
C TRP A 161 -9.64 -9.15 7.24
N SER A 162 -10.79 -8.84 6.64
CA SER A 162 -11.28 -7.47 6.56
C SER A 162 -12.79 -7.41 6.62
N TYR A 163 -13.28 -6.43 7.39
CA TYR A 163 -14.61 -5.87 7.25
C TYR A 163 -14.49 -4.56 6.48
N TYR A 164 -15.24 -4.39 5.41
CA TYR A 164 -15.18 -3.17 4.62
C TYR A 164 -16.54 -2.72 4.10
N GLY A 165 -16.64 -1.41 3.89
CA GLY A 165 -17.79 -0.75 3.30
C GLY A 165 -17.47 -0.21 1.92
N VAL A 166 -18.30 -0.52 0.93
CA VAL A 166 -18.24 0.07 -0.41
C VAL A 166 -19.54 0.81 -0.68
N GLU A 167 -19.45 1.98 -1.30
CA GLU A 167 -20.60 2.79 -1.62
C GLU A 167 -20.48 3.39 -3.02
N MET A 168 -21.59 3.45 -3.76
CA MET A 168 -21.68 4.08 -5.07
C MET A 168 -22.69 5.22 -5.04
N LYS A 169 -22.42 6.24 -5.86
CA LYS A 169 -23.37 7.33 -6.07
C LYS A 169 -24.52 6.92 -6.98
N ASP A 170 -25.69 7.48 -6.72
CA ASP A 170 -26.85 7.38 -7.61
C ASP A 170 -26.70 8.29 -8.85
N VAL A 171 -27.72 8.32 -9.71
CA VAL A 171 -27.75 9.17 -10.92
C VAL A 171 -27.75 10.67 -10.61
N LEU A 172 -28.14 11.07 -9.40
CA LEU A 172 -28.16 12.46 -8.93
C LEU A 172 -26.85 12.87 -8.24
N GLY A 173 -25.93 11.92 -8.04
CA GLY A 173 -24.64 12.16 -7.41
C GLY A 173 -24.64 11.98 -5.90
N ASN A 174 -25.72 11.45 -5.32
CA ASN A 174 -25.82 11.19 -3.89
C ASN A 174 -25.25 9.82 -3.54
N TRP A 175 -24.50 9.76 -2.44
CA TRP A 175 -24.16 8.51 -1.78
C TRP A 175 -25.43 7.87 -1.20
N GLY A 176 -25.52 6.54 -1.17
CA GLY A 176 -26.70 5.85 -0.64
C GLY A 176 -26.85 4.41 -1.12
N SER A 177 -26.04 3.99 -2.10
CA SER A 177 -25.95 2.60 -2.50
C SER A 177 -24.72 1.96 -1.89
N ALA A 178 -24.89 1.38 -0.70
CA ALA A 178 -23.80 0.79 0.07
C ALA A 178 -23.93 -0.73 0.20
N VAL A 179 -22.79 -1.41 0.27
CA VAL A 179 -22.64 -2.78 0.77
C VAL A 179 -21.55 -2.75 1.84
N SER A 180 -21.72 -3.57 2.87
CA SER A 180 -20.65 -3.90 3.81
C SER A 180 -20.47 -5.40 3.84
N ALA A 181 -19.23 -5.87 3.78
CA ALA A 181 -18.92 -7.29 3.73
C ALA A 181 -17.70 -7.62 4.58
N THR A 182 -17.59 -8.90 4.96
CA THR A 182 -16.47 -9.44 5.71
C THR A 182 -15.88 -10.60 4.96
N HIS A 183 -14.57 -10.55 4.71
CA HIS A 183 -13.85 -11.62 4.02
C HIS A 183 -12.53 -11.95 4.70
N GLU A 184 -12.09 -13.18 4.52
CA GLU A 184 -10.77 -13.65 4.89
C GLU A 184 -10.10 -14.30 3.68
N VAL A 185 -8.82 -14.02 3.51
CA VAL A 185 -7.97 -14.63 2.49
C VAL A 185 -6.67 -15.09 3.13
N THR A 186 -6.14 -16.21 2.66
CA THR A 186 -4.74 -16.59 2.87
C THR A 186 -3.96 -16.37 1.58
N ILE A 187 -2.86 -15.64 1.65
CA ILE A 187 -2.03 -15.24 0.52
C ILE A 187 -0.59 -15.67 0.80
N ASP A 188 0.01 -16.46 -0.09
CA ASP A 188 1.42 -16.81 -0.01
C ASP A 188 2.28 -15.69 -0.60
N VAL A 189 3.11 -15.07 0.24
CA VAL A 189 4.04 -14.00 -0.15
C VAL A 189 5.45 -14.56 -0.22
N SER A 190 6.19 -14.20 -1.28
CA SER A 190 7.61 -14.52 -1.42
C SER A 190 8.44 -13.25 -1.37
N CYS A 191 9.14 -13.07 -0.26
CA CYS A 191 10.07 -11.97 -0.07
C CYS A 191 11.42 -12.29 -0.73
N PRO A 192 12.15 -11.25 -1.19
CA PRO A 192 13.44 -11.41 -1.83
C PRO A 192 14.56 -11.74 -0.82
#